data_AF-A0A1S9MGU3-F1
#
_entry.id   AF-A0A1S9MGU3-F1
#
_cell.length_a   1.000
_cell.length_b   1.000
_cell.length_c   1.000
_cell.angle_alpha   90.00
_cell.angle_beta   90.00
_cell.angle_gamma   90.00
#
_symmetry.space_group_name_H-M   'P 1'
#
loop_
_entity.id
_entity.type
_entity.pdbx_description
1 polymer ?
#
loop_
_entity_poly.entity_id
_entity_poly.type
_entity_poly.pdbx_seq_one_letter_code
_entity_poly.pdbx_strand_id
1 'polypeptide(L)'
;MDGYFYAVLIVGLLSSIICVVAGIMKKAPNDVTILSVAAVELVLLVYLVGSIIRVATGEKIAGEPWEFWGYIVTALILPVVAVYWSILERTRWSNFVMGAVGVTALVMAARMNQIWY
;
A
#
# COMPACT_ATOMS: atom_id res chain seq x y z
N MET A 1 -9.00 -14.29 5.95
CA MET A 1 -8.67 -12.87 5.72
C MET A 1 -8.07 -12.36 7.02
N ASP A 2 -6.81 -11.96 6.99
CA ASP A 2 -6.03 -11.69 8.20
C ASP A 2 -6.12 -10.25 8.69
N GLY A 3 -5.65 -10.00 9.92
CA GLY A 3 -5.49 -8.65 10.46
C GLY A 3 -4.67 -7.73 9.54
N TYR A 4 -3.62 -8.26 8.89
CA TYR A 4 -2.81 -7.51 7.93
C TYR A 4 -3.64 -7.05 6.72
N PHE A 5 -4.49 -7.93 6.18
CA PHE A 5 -5.37 -7.59 5.07
C PHE A 5 -6.34 -6.48 5.44
N TYR A 6 -6.99 -6.57 6.60
CA TYR A 6 -7.91 -5.53 7.06
C TYR A 6 -7.18 -4.20 7.33
N ALA A 7 -5.95 -4.23 7.85
CA ALA A 7 -5.14 -3.03 8.04
C ALA A 7 -4.84 -2.34 6.70
N VAL A 8 -4.38 -3.10 5.69
CA VAL A 8 -4.12 -2.56 4.33
C VAL A 8 -5.41 -2.04 3.71
N LEU A 9 -6.53 -2.77 3.87
CA LEU A 9 -7.83 -2.36 3.34
C LEU A 9 -8.28 -1.02 3.92
N ILE A 10 -8.26 -0.87 5.24
CA ILE A 10 -8.75 0.34 5.91
C ILE A 10 -7.83 1.53 5.58
N VAL A 11 -6.52 1.37 5.78
CA VAL A 11 -5.56 2.46 5.59
C VAL A 11 -5.40 2.80 4.11
N GLY A 12 -5.38 1.79 3.23
CA GLY A 12 -5.36 1.96 1.79
C GLY A 12 -6.58 2.73 1.27
N LEU A 13 -7.79 2.34 1.66
CA LEU A 13 -9.00 3.05 1.23
C LEU A 13 -9.06 4.48 1.77
N LEU A 14 -8.71 4.69 3.04
CA LEU A 14 -8.68 6.03 3.62
C LEU A 14 -7.69 6.93 2.88
N SER A 15 -6.47 6.44 2.60
CA SER A 15 -5.48 7.19 1.82
C SER A 15 -5.99 7.50 0.41
N SER A 16 -6.56 6.52 -0.29
CA SER A 16 -7.12 6.72 -1.62
C SER A 16 -8.21 7.79 -1.64
N ILE A 17 -9.12 7.77 -0.65
CA ILE A 17 -10.19 8.76 -0.52
C ILE A 17 -9.60 10.16 -0.26
N ILE A 18 -8.65 10.30 0.68
CA ILE A 18 -8.00 11.58 1.00
C ILE A 18 -7.35 12.19 -0.25
N CYS A 19 -6.57 11.38 -0.98
CA CYS A 19 -5.87 11.80 -2.19
C CYS A 19 -6.85 12.16 -3.33
N VAL A 20 -7.86 11.34 -3.59
CA VAL A 20 -8.86 11.61 -4.64
C VAL A 20 -9.66 12.87 -4.33
N VAL A 21 -10.11 13.05 -3.08
CA VAL A 21 -10.83 14.26 -2.64
C VAL A 21 -9.94 15.50 -2.82
N ALA A 22 -8.66 15.44 -2.45
CA ALA A 22 -7.72 16.54 -2.66
C ALA A 22 -7.54 16.88 -4.16
N GLY A 23 -7.48 15.87 -5.03
CA GLY A 23 -7.43 16.03 -6.49
C GLY A 23 -8.68 16.70 -7.04
N ILE A 24 -9.88 16.29 -6.58
CA ILE A 24 -11.17 16.88 -6.97
C ILE A 24 -11.28 18.34 -6.50
N MET A 25 -10.79 18.64 -5.29
CA MET A 25 -10.70 20.01 -4.76
C MET A 25 -9.65 20.87 -5.48
N LYS A 26 -8.98 20.34 -6.53
CA LYS A 26 -7.93 21.00 -7.30
C LYS A 26 -6.74 21.45 -6.45
N LYS A 27 -6.49 20.77 -5.33
CA LYS A 27 -5.33 21.03 -4.48
C LYS A 27 -4.10 20.32 -5.06
N ALA A 28 -2.93 20.95 -4.93
CA ALA A 28 -1.66 20.27 -5.13
C ALA A 28 -1.41 19.26 -3.99
N PRO A 29 -0.44 18.33 -4.14
CA PRO A 29 0.02 17.47 -3.05
C PRO A 29 0.36 18.30 -1.81
N ASN A 30 -0.14 17.86 -0.65
CA ASN A 30 0.11 18.51 0.63
C ASN A 30 0.56 17.47 1.67
N ASP A 31 0.96 17.93 2.85
CA ASP A 31 1.46 17.05 3.89
C ASP A 31 0.46 15.96 4.27
N VAL A 32 -0.84 16.25 4.23
CA VAL A 32 -1.89 15.27 4.55
C VAL A 32 -1.97 14.15 3.51
N THR A 33 -1.91 14.47 2.21
CA THR A 33 -1.94 13.43 1.14
C THR A 33 -0.65 12.63 1.09
N ILE A 34 0.49 13.24 1.40
CA ILE A 34 1.77 12.54 1.48
C ILE A 34 1.81 11.62 2.72
N LEU A 35 1.37 12.13 3.88
CA LEU A 35 1.31 11.34 5.11
C LEU A 35 0.30 10.19 5.01
N SER A 36 -0.80 10.36 4.28
CA SER A 36 -1.75 9.27 4.08
C SER A 36 -1.13 8.13 3.28
N VAL A 37 -0.36 8.42 2.23
CA VAL A 37 0.37 7.42 1.46
C VAL A 37 1.50 6.79 2.30
N ALA A 38 2.19 7.59 3.11
CA ALA A 38 3.20 7.09 4.03
C ALA A 38 2.61 6.14 5.10
N ALA A 39 1.36 6.35 5.51
CA ALA A 39 0.66 5.41 6.38
C ALA A 39 0.41 4.06 5.70
N VAL A 40 0.10 4.04 4.40
CA VAL A 40 -0.01 2.80 3.62
C VAL A 40 1.33 2.06 3.59
N GLU A 41 2.43 2.78 3.34
CA GLU A 41 3.79 2.23 3.37
C GLU A 41 4.10 1.58 4.73
N LEU A 42 3.79 2.27 5.82
CA LEU A 42 4.03 1.77 7.17
C LEU A 42 3.24 0.47 7.44
N VAL A 43 1.98 0.39 7.01
CA VAL A 43 1.17 -0.84 7.16
C VAL A 43 1.77 -1.98 6.33
N LEU A 44 2.24 -1.71 5.11
CA LEU A 44 2.90 -2.71 4.28
C LEU A 44 4.22 -3.20 4.90
N LEU A 45 4.99 -2.32 5.54
CA LEU A 45 6.20 -2.70 6.29
C LEU A 45 5.86 -3.59 7.50
N VAL A 46 4.79 -3.27 8.22
CA VAL A 46 4.29 -4.13 9.31
C VAL A 46 3.86 -5.50 8.77
N TYR A 47 3.21 -5.55 7.61
CA TYR A 47 2.87 -6.81 6.96
C TYR A 47 4.13 -7.58 6.57
N LEU A 48 5.15 -6.92 6.00
CA LEU A 48 6.43 -7.54 5.65
C LEU A 48 7.08 -8.18 6.87
N VAL A 49 7.27 -7.40 7.94
CA VAL A 49 7.89 -7.90 9.18
C VAL A 49 7.06 -9.04 9.78
N GLY A 50 5.73 -8.89 9.82
CA GLY A 50 4.83 -9.94 10.29
C GLY A 50 4.95 -11.24 9.49
N SER A 51 5.06 -11.15 8.16
CA SER A 51 5.25 -12.30 7.28
C SER A 51 6.59 -13.00 7.49
N ILE A 52 7.68 -12.24 7.66
CA ILE A 52 9.01 -12.77 8.00
C ILE A 52 8.95 -13.53 9.32
N ILE A 53 8.33 -12.95 10.35
CA ILE A 53 8.20 -13.59 11.67
C ILE A 53 7.44 -14.91 11.55
N ARG A 54 6.29 -14.94 10.86
CA ARG A 54 5.47 -16.16 10.70
C ARG A 54 6.25 -17.28 10.01
N VAL A 55 6.97 -16.98 8.94
CA VAL A 55 7.84 -17.95 8.26
C VAL A 55 8.97 -18.41 9.16
N ALA A 56 9.62 -17.51 9.89
CA ALA A 56 10.68 -17.85 10.84
C ALA A 56 10.20 -18.73 12.01
N THR A 57 8.92 -18.59 12.41
CA THR A 57 8.28 -19.46 13.41
C THR A 57 7.79 -20.80 12.85
N GLY A 58 8.00 -21.07 11.56
CA GLY A 58 7.72 -22.36 10.93
C GLY A 58 6.37 -22.46 10.22
N GLU A 59 5.61 -21.37 10.09
CA GLU A 59 4.45 -21.36 9.20
C GLU A 59 4.88 -21.50 7.74
N LYS A 60 4.14 -22.31 6.98
CA LYS A 60 4.36 -22.47 5.54
C LYS A 60 3.34 -21.66 4.77
N ILE A 61 3.80 -21.02 3.71
CA ILE A 61 2.94 -20.39 2.70
C ILE A 61 2.28 -21.52 1.91
N ALA A 62 0.96 -21.49 1.74
CA ALA A 62 0.21 -22.54 1.05
C ALA A 62 0.55 -22.61 -0.45
N GLY A 63 0.71 -21.44 -1.09
CA GLY A 63 1.16 -21.30 -2.47
C GLY A 63 2.68 -21.11 -2.62
N GLU A 64 3.08 -20.59 -3.77
CA GLU A 64 4.48 -20.37 -4.12
C GLU A 64 5.10 -19.20 -3.33
N PRO A 65 6.16 -19.42 -2.52
CA PRO A 65 6.74 -18.37 -1.68
C PRO A 65 7.28 -17.18 -2.46
N TRP A 66 7.88 -17.42 -3.62
CA TRP A 66 8.47 -16.37 -4.45
C TRP A 66 7.42 -15.39 -5.00
N GLU A 67 6.19 -15.86 -5.26
CA GLU A 67 5.09 -15.00 -5.67
C GLU A 67 4.70 -14.04 -4.53
N PHE A 68 4.57 -14.56 -3.30
CA PHE A 68 4.25 -13.74 -2.13
C PHE A 68 5.30 -12.64 -1.91
N TRP A 69 6.60 -13.00 -1.94
CA TRP A 69 7.68 -12.02 -1.76
C TRP A 69 7.74 -11.02 -2.92
N GLY A 70 7.47 -11.45 -4.15
CA GLY A 70 7.37 -10.55 -5.31
C GLY A 70 6.25 -9.53 -5.16
N TYR A 71 5.08 -9.96 -4.67
CA TYR A 71 3.95 -9.09 -4.41
C TYR A 71 4.22 -8.06 -3.33
N ILE A 72 4.79 -8.46 -2.18
CA ILE A 72 5.03 -7.52 -1.08
C ILE A 72 6.11 -6.49 -1.42
N VAL A 73 7.17 -6.90 -2.13
CA VAL A 73 8.21 -5.98 -2.60
C VAL A 73 7.62 -4.98 -3.60
N THR A 74 6.80 -5.45 -4.54
CA THR A 74 6.13 -4.56 -5.50
C THR A 74 5.18 -3.60 -4.80
N ALA A 75 4.45 -4.08 -3.79
CA ALA A 75 3.53 -3.26 -3.00
C ALA A 75 4.27 -2.15 -2.23
N LEU A 76 5.46 -2.41 -1.69
CA LEU A 76 6.29 -1.42 -0.97
C LEU A 76 6.91 -0.36 -1.90
N ILE A 77 7.22 -0.72 -3.14
CA ILE A 77 7.79 0.24 -4.10
C ILE A 77 6.74 1.29 -4.50
N LEU A 78 5.46 0.91 -4.57
CA LEU A 78 4.38 1.77 -5.06
C LEU A 78 4.22 3.08 -4.26
N PRO A 79 4.06 3.09 -2.92
CA PRO A 79 3.96 4.32 -2.13
C PRO A 79 5.19 5.21 -2.28
N VAL A 80 6.39 4.64 -2.24
CA VAL A 80 7.66 5.38 -2.35
C VAL A 80 7.74 6.12 -3.68
N VAL A 81 7.46 5.42 -4.79
CA VAL A 81 7.48 6.00 -6.13
C VAL A 81 6.39 7.06 -6.28
N ALA A 82 5.20 6.84 -5.73
CA ALA A 82 4.11 7.81 -5.81
C ALA A 82 4.39 9.09 -5.00
N VAL A 83 4.98 8.98 -3.81
CA VAL A 83 5.43 10.14 -3.03
C VAL A 83 6.55 10.87 -3.75
N TYR A 84 7.53 10.15 -4.32
CA TYR A 84 8.56 10.78 -5.12
C TYR A 84 7.99 11.52 -6.34
N TRP A 85 7.01 10.92 -7.03
CA TRP A 85 6.29 11.55 -8.14
C TRP A 85 5.59 12.84 -7.71
N SER A 86 5.00 12.87 -6.52
CA SER A 86 4.29 14.07 -6.03
C SER A 86 5.21 15.22 -5.66
N ILE A 87 6.46 14.94 -5.34
CA ILE A 87 7.49 15.96 -5.13
C ILE A 87 7.93 16.56 -6.48
N LEU A 88 8.14 15.71 -7.49
CA LEU A 88 8.54 16.14 -8.84
C LEU A 88 7.43 16.91 -9.54
N GLU A 89 6.20 16.41 -9.49
CA GLU A 89 5.05 17.00 -10.14
C GLU A 89 4.03 17.50 -9.10
N ARG A 90 4.09 18.80 -8.80
CA ARG A 90 3.19 19.46 -7.84
C ARG A 90 1.88 19.94 -8.47
N THR A 91 1.27 19.12 -9.32
CA THR A 91 -0.04 19.40 -9.94
C THR A 91 -1.14 18.63 -9.23
N ARG A 92 -2.41 19.04 -9.40
CA ARG A 92 -3.56 18.28 -8.87
C ARG A 92 -3.61 16.83 -9.36
N TRP A 93 -2.96 16.51 -10.48
CA TRP A 93 -2.95 15.18 -11.06
C TRP A 93 -2.15 14.18 -10.24
N SER A 94 -1.11 14.65 -9.57
CA SER A 94 -0.32 13.83 -8.66
C SER A 94 -1.13 13.25 -7.50
N ASN A 95 -2.16 13.98 -7.02
CA ASN A 95 -3.07 13.45 -6.01
C ASN A 95 -3.87 12.23 -6.52
N PHE A 96 -4.20 12.14 -7.81
CA PHE A 96 -4.84 10.93 -8.35
C PHE A 96 -3.85 9.75 -8.47
N VAL A 97 -2.58 10.01 -8.80
CA VAL A 97 -1.52 8.99 -8.81
C VAL A 97 -1.33 8.42 -7.41
N MET A 98 -1.17 9.28 -6.41
CA MET A 98 -1.11 8.88 -5.00
C MET A 98 -2.38 8.16 -4.54
N GLY A 99 -3.55 8.57 -5.01
CA GLY A 99 -4.82 7.91 -4.71
C GLY A 99 -4.95 6.50 -5.28
N ALA A 100 -4.25 6.18 -6.38
CA ALA A 100 -4.25 4.83 -6.93
C ALA A 100 -3.49 3.84 -6.03
N VAL A 101 -2.48 4.30 -5.28
CA VAL A 101 -1.60 3.47 -4.45
C VAL A 101 -2.39 2.63 -3.46
N GLY A 102 -3.33 3.23 -2.71
CA GLY A 102 -4.07 2.52 -1.68
C GLY A 102 -4.98 1.43 -2.25
N VAL A 103 -5.58 1.66 -3.43
CA VAL A 103 -6.39 0.64 -4.13
C VAL A 103 -5.50 -0.49 -4.66
N THR A 104 -4.37 -0.16 -5.27
CA THR A 104 -3.43 -1.17 -5.76
C THR A 104 -2.88 -2.02 -4.61
N ALA A 105 -2.49 -1.40 -3.49
CA ALA A 105 -2.01 -2.09 -2.30
C ALA A 105 -3.06 -3.08 -1.75
N LEU A 106 -4.35 -2.70 -1.75
CA LEU A 106 -5.45 -3.59 -1.37
C LEU A 106 -5.54 -4.82 -2.28
N VAL A 107 -5.46 -4.63 -3.61
CA VAL A 107 -5.50 -5.75 -4.56
C VAL A 107 -4.31 -6.69 -4.37
N MET A 108 -3.11 -6.13 -4.16
CA MET A 108 -1.92 -6.91 -3.85
C MET A 108 -2.10 -7.70 -2.54
N ALA A 109 -2.64 -7.06 -1.49
CA ALA A 109 -2.92 -7.72 -0.21
C ALA A 109 -3.96 -8.83 -0.33
N ALA A 110 -4.98 -8.66 -1.17
CA ALA A 110 -5.96 -9.71 -1.45
C ALA A 110 -5.28 -10.93 -2.12
N ARG A 111 -4.40 -10.70 -3.11
CA ARG A 111 -3.61 -11.77 -3.73
C ARG A 111 -2.67 -12.45 -2.75
N MET A 112 -1.94 -11.68 -1.93
CA MET A 112 -1.07 -12.23 -0.90
C MET A 112 -1.84 -13.09 0.12
N ASN A 113 -3.05 -12.67 0.51
CA ASN A 113 -3.91 -13.46 1.38
C ASN A 113 -4.37 -14.77 0.72
N GLN A 114 -4.57 -14.79 -0.60
CA GLN A 114 -4.89 -16.04 -1.32
C GLN A 114 -3.68 -16.98 -1.46
N ILE A 115 -2.46 -16.45 -1.48
CA ILE A 115 -1.24 -17.26 -1.56
C ILE A 115 -0.93 -17.87 -0.18
N TRP A 116 -1.26 -17.17 0.90
CA TRP A 116 -0.99 -17.62 2.26
C TRP A 116 -1.93 -18.73 2.75
N TYR A 117 -3.19 -18.73 2.30
CA TYR A 117 -4.27 -19.62 2.74
C TYR A 117 -4.75 -20.52 1.62
#